data_AF-A0AAD7C366-F1
#
_entry.id   AF-A0AAD7C366-F1
#
_cell.length_a   1.000
_cell.length_b   1.000
_cell.length_c   1.000
_cell.angle_alpha   90.00
_cell.angle_beta   90.00
_cell.angle_gamma   90.00
#
_symmetry.space_group_name_H-M   'P 1'
#
loop_
_entity.id
_entity.type
_entity.pdbx_description
1 polymer ?
#
loop_
_entity_poly.entity_id
_entity_poly.type
_entity_poly.pdbx_seq_one_letter_code
_entity_poly.pdbx_strand_id
1 'polypeptide(L)'
;MARQRLQNIIEYTTLAASTAKDIANAGVPFLGSVVSLTLAILTAVETVRAHKKHCIQLVDEIHTVLCAIIGTYSAYAGDGGLPPVFLREIGSCMETLQRIYSLMKSQQGMGKIKQLFKQQDMASRLDSCKAELEQSLETFRMQAGTHATIKISQVRRDAKQRHEELIALVAAHPELTNSEWSSSGTRTTLSLSGQRMPLRASQSSDREEWERRPSQRPLSIIRA
;
A
#
# COMPACT_ATOMS: atom_id res chain seq x y z
N MET A 1 -10.95 -24.81 -4.57
CA MET A 1 -9.93 -23.95 -3.94
C MET A 1 -9.41 -22.84 -4.87
N ALA A 2 -8.90 -23.13 -6.08
CA ALA A 2 -8.32 -22.10 -6.97
C ALA A 2 -9.26 -20.94 -7.32
N ARG A 3 -10.56 -21.19 -7.49
CA ARG A 3 -11.57 -20.15 -7.77
C ARG A 3 -11.75 -19.17 -6.60
N GLN A 4 -11.79 -19.67 -5.37
CA GLN A 4 -11.90 -18.82 -4.18
C GLN A 4 -10.65 -17.96 -3.99
N ARG A 5 -9.46 -18.56 -4.17
CA ARG A 5 -8.20 -17.81 -4.09
C ARG A 5 -8.14 -16.68 -5.13
N LEU A 6 -8.58 -16.96 -6.36
CA LEU A 6 -8.66 -15.94 -7.40
C LEU A 6 -9.63 -14.81 -7.03
N GLN A 7 -10.79 -15.14 -6.46
CA GLN A 7 -11.76 -14.15 -6.03
C GLN A 7 -11.19 -13.23 -4.93
N ASN A 8 -10.60 -13.83 -3.89
CA ASN A 8 -10.01 -13.07 -2.79
C ASN A 8 -8.91 -12.12 -3.30
N ILE A 9 -8.04 -12.58 -4.20
CA ILE A 9 -6.96 -11.73 -4.70
C ILE A 9 -7.46 -10.59 -5.58
N ILE A 10 -8.51 -10.82 -6.38
CA ILE A 10 -9.16 -9.76 -7.16
C ILE A 10 -9.74 -8.70 -6.22
N GLU A 11 -10.41 -9.11 -5.14
CA GLU A 11 -10.98 -8.20 -4.15
C GLU A 11 -9.90 -7.34 -3.48
N TYR A 12 -8.82 -7.94 -2.98
CA TYR A 12 -7.70 -7.19 -2.39
C TYR A 12 -7.00 -6.28 -3.40
N THR A 13 -6.84 -6.74 -4.65
CA THR A 13 -6.24 -5.92 -5.71
C THR A 13 -7.13 -4.74 -6.08
N THR A 14 -8.45 -4.95 -6.10
CA THR A 14 -9.43 -3.88 -6.35
C THR A 14 -9.39 -2.83 -5.24
N LEU A 15 -9.27 -3.26 -3.98
CA LEU A 15 -9.08 -2.34 -2.85
C LEU A 15 -7.79 -1.52 -3.01
N ALA A 16 -6.66 -2.17 -3.30
CA ALA A 16 -5.39 -1.49 -3.54
C ALA A 16 -5.48 -0.51 -4.72
N ALA A 17 -6.14 -0.91 -5.82
CA ALA A 17 -6.37 -0.04 -6.97
C ALA A 17 -7.24 1.18 -6.61
N SER A 18 -8.24 1.02 -5.72
CA SER A 18 -9.03 2.13 -5.20
C SER A 18 -8.17 3.10 -4.40
N THR A 19 -7.34 2.62 -3.48
CA THR A 19 -6.42 3.48 -2.72
C THR A 19 -5.42 4.19 -3.64
N ALA A 20 -4.87 3.49 -4.64
CA ALA A 20 -3.99 4.08 -5.64
C ALA A 20 -4.71 5.12 -6.51
N LYS A 21 -6.02 4.97 -6.75
CA LYS A 21 -6.84 5.97 -7.45
C LYS A 21 -6.94 7.27 -6.66
N ASP A 22 -7.13 7.18 -5.34
CA ASP A 22 -7.19 8.36 -4.48
C ASP A 22 -5.85 9.11 -4.49
N ILE A 23 -4.73 8.37 -4.51
CA ILE A 23 -3.39 8.93 -4.69
C ILE A 23 -3.24 9.57 -6.08
N ALA A 24 -3.74 8.93 -7.14
CA ALA A 24 -3.69 9.48 -8.49
C ALA A 24 -4.44 10.82 -8.59
N ASN A 25 -5.57 10.95 -7.89
CA ASN A 25 -6.35 12.18 -7.82
C ASN A 25 -5.59 13.32 -7.10
N ALA A 26 -4.62 13.00 -6.24
CA ALA A 26 -3.71 13.97 -5.63
C ALA A 26 -2.63 14.50 -6.61
N GLY A 27 -2.67 14.09 -7.88
CA GLY A 27 -1.82 14.62 -8.95
C GLY A 27 -0.59 13.79 -9.27
N VAL A 28 -0.52 12.53 -8.85
CA VAL A 28 0.61 11.64 -9.18
C VAL A 28 0.54 11.23 -10.67
N PRO A 29 1.53 11.59 -11.50
CA PRO A 29 1.55 11.24 -12.92
C PRO A 29 1.47 9.73 -13.17
N PHE A 30 0.82 9.34 -14.27
CA PHE A 30 0.69 7.95 -14.76
C PHE A 30 -0.08 6.98 -13.86
N LEU A 31 -0.23 7.26 -12.56
CA LEU A 31 -0.86 6.36 -11.61
C LEU A 31 -2.35 6.09 -11.94
N GLY A 32 -3.07 7.09 -12.46
CA GLY A 32 -4.45 6.89 -12.92
C GLY A 32 -4.56 5.87 -14.07
N SER A 33 -3.58 5.86 -14.97
CA SER A 33 -3.49 4.88 -16.05
C SER A 33 -3.13 3.49 -15.53
N VAL A 34 -2.20 3.41 -14.57
CA VAL A 34 -1.85 2.15 -13.88
C VAL A 34 -3.09 1.53 -13.23
N VAL A 35 -3.86 2.32 -12.47
CA VAL A 35 -5.11 1.88 -11.85
C VAL A 35 -6.11 1.37 -12.90
N SER A 36 -6.32 2.15 -13.96
CA SER A 36 -7.27 1.80 -15.02
C SER A 36 -6.88 0.50 -15.74
N LEU A 37 -5.59 0.33 -16.05
CA LEU A 37 -5.06 -0.88 -16.67
C LEU A 37 -5.18 -2.09 -15.74
N THR A 38 -4.86 -1.93 -14.45
CA THR A 38 -5.03 -3.00 -13.47
C THR A 38 -6.46 -3.47 -13.40
N LEU A 39 -7.44 -2.57 -13.28
CA LEU A 39 -8.86 -2.93 -13.26
C LEU A 39 -9.27 -3.66 -14.54
N ALA A 40 -8.80 -3.20 -15.71
CA ALA A 40 -9.08 -3.85 -16.99
C ALA A 40 -8.47 -5.27 -17.07
N ILE A 41 -7.28 -5.48 -16.50
CA ILE A 41 -6.64 -6.80 -16.38
C ILE A 41 -7.45 -7.71 -15.45
N LEU A 42 -7.90 -7.20 -14.28
CA LEU A 42 -8.73 -7.98 -13.36
C LEU A 42 -10.01 -8.48 -14.03
N THR A 43 -10.74 -7.59 -14.72
CA THR A 43 -11.93 -7.97 -15.50
C THR A 43 -11.60 -9.00 -16.58
N ALA A 44 -10.47 -8.85 -17.27
CA ALA A 44 -10.02 -9.83 -18.25
C ALA A 44 -9.75 -11.20 -17.60
N VAL A 45 -9.07 -11.23 -16.45
CA VAL A 45 -8.76 -12.46 -15.70
C VAL A 45 -10.02 -13.20 -15.24
N GLU A 46 -11.06 -12.49 -14.80
CA GLU A 46 -12.32 -13.10 -14.37
C GLU A 46 -13.00 -13.91 -15.48
N THR A 47 -12.89 -13.44 -16.73
CA THR A 47 -13.48 -14.11 -17.90
C THR A 47 -12.68 -15.32 -18.38
N VAL A 48 -11.43 -15.47 -17.93
CA VAL A 48 -10.52 -16.52 -18.40
C VAL A 48 -10.84 -17.86 -17.73
N ARG A 49 -11.22 -18.86 -18.55
CA ARG A 49 -11.56 -20.21 -18.08
C ARG A 49 -10.34 -21.15 -17.95
N ALA A 50 -9.30 -20.93 -18.75
CA ALA A 50 -8.07 -21.73 -18.78
C ALA A 50 -6.95 -21.10 -17.92
N HIS A 51 -5.89 -21.84 -17.60
CA HIS A 51 -4.65 -21.28 -17.01
C HIS A 51 -4.80 -20.45 -15.72
N LYS A 52 -5.81 -20.74 -14.90
CA LYS A 52 -6.11 -19.96 -13.69
C LYS A 52 -4.92 -19.75 -12.75
N LYS A 53 -4.00 -20.72 -12.65
CA LYS A 53 -2.80 -20.58 -11.81
C LYS A 53 -1.92 -19.42 -12.26
N HIS A 54 -1.66 -19.28 -13.57
CA HIS A 54 -0.86 -18.20 -14.13
C HIS A 54 -1.55 -16.85 -13.97
N CYS A 55 -2.86 -16.80 -14.15
CA CYS A 55 -3.64 -15.58 -13.91
C CYS A 55 -3.61 -15.17 -12.42
N ILE A 56 -3.71 -16.11 -11.49
CA ILE A 56 -3.58 -15.83 -10.05
C ILE A 56 -2.22 -15.22 -9.75
N GLN A 57 -1.13 -15.82 -10.26
CA GLN A 57 0.23 -15.30 -10.04
C GLN A 57 0.41 -13.90 -10.63
N LEU A 58 -0.09 -13.66 -11.85
CA LEU A 58 -0.03 -12.35 -12.48
C LEU A 58 -0.77 -11.28 -11.64
N VAL A 59 -1.97 -11.61 -11.15
CA VAL A 59 -2.73 -10.68 -10.30
C VAL A 59 -2.02 -10.44 -8.96
N ASP A 60 -1.37 -11.45 -8.39
CA ASP A 60 -0.57 -11.35 -7.16
C ASP A 60 0.63 -10.40 -7.33
N GLU A 61 1.33 -10.53 -8.46
CA GLU A 61 2.44 -9.63 -8.81
C GLU A 61 1.95 -8.18 -8.98
N ILE A 62 0.86 -7.97 -9.72
CA ILE A 62 0.25 -6.65 -9.90
C ILE A 62 -0.19 -6.05 -8.55
N HIS A 63 -0.81 -6.86 -7.69
CA HIS A 63 -1.21 -6.44 -6.34
C HIS A 63 0.01 -6.00 -5.53
N THR A 64 1.08 -6.79 -5.55
CA THR A 64 2.31 -6.50 -4.81
C THR A 64 2.95 -5.20 -5.29
N VAL A 65 2.96 -4.95 -6.60
CA VAL A 65 3.44 -3.69 -7.18
C VAL A 65 2.58 -2.51 -6.75
N LEU A 66 1.24 -2.62 -6.78
CA LEU A 66 0.35 -1.56 -6.29
C LEU A 66 0.59 -1.23 -4.81
N CYS A 67 0.72 -2.26 -3.97
CA CYS A 67 1.03 -2.09 -2.55
C CYS A 67 2.38 -1.38 -2.34
N ALA A 68 3.40 -1.70 -3.15
CA ALA A 68 4.70 -1.04 -3.09
C ALA A 68 4.61 0.43 -3.52
N ILE A 69 3.84 0.74 -4.57
CA ILE A 69 3.59 2.13 -4.99
C ILE A 69 2.90 2.92 -3.87
N ILE A 70 1.84 2.36 -3.27
CA ILE A 70 1.11 2.99 -2.16
C ILE A 70 2.04 3.23 -0.97
N GLY A 71 2.77 2.19 -0.54
CA GLY A 71 3.68 2.29 0.60
C GLY A 71 4.80 3.31 0.37
N THR A 72 5.37 3.35 -0.84
CA THR A 72 6.39 4.32 -1.19
C THR A 72 5.79 5.73 -1.20
N TYR A 73 4.63 5.94 -1.83
CA TYR A 73 3.94 7.24 -1.81
C TYR A 73 3.70 7.73 -0.38
N SER A 74 3.18 6.88 0.50
CA SER A 74 2.92 7.22 1.90
C SER A 74 4.19 7.62 2.66
N ALA A 75 5.35 7.05 2.33
CA ALA A 75 6.61 7.44 2.94
C ALA A 75 7.03 8.88 2.55
N TYR A 76 6.76 9.28 1.31
CA TYR A 76 7.15 10.58 0.73
C TYR A 76 6.09 11.69 0.86
N ALA A 77 4.84 11.38 1.21
CA ALA A 77 3.73 12.35 1.22
C ALA A 77 3.96 13.60 2.10
N GLY A 78 4.92 13.58 3.02
CA GLY A 78 5.30 14.72 3.87
C GLY A 78 6.58 15.47 3.47
N ASP A 79 7.34 15.00 2.47
CA ASP A 79 8.75 15.40 2.29
C ASP A 79 9.02 16.23 1.00
N GLY A 80 8.00 16.94 0.50
CA GLY A 80 8.18 17.82 -0.67
C GLY A 80 8.00 17.14 -2.03
N GLY A 81 7.38 15.96 -2.05
CA GLY A 81 6.93 15.29 -3.27
C GLY A 81 7.67 13.98 -3.59
N LEU A 82 7.27 13.35 -4.69
CA LEU A 82 7.82 12.07 -5.14
C LEU A 82 9.15 12.25 -5.89
N PRO A 83 10.17 11.41 -5.63
CA PRO A 83 11.41 11.44 -6.40
C PRO A 83 11.18 11.19 -7.90
N PRO A 84 11.94 11.85 -8.80
CA PRO A 84 11.80 11.62 -10.24
C PRO A 84 12.04 10.17 -10.68
N VAL A 85 12.90 9.43 -9.95
CA VAL A 85 13.15 8.01 -10.21
C VAL A 85 11.88 7.19 -9.93
N PHE A 86 11.15 7.49 -8.86
CA PHE A 86 9.88 6.82 -8.54
C PHE A 86 8.83 7.05 -9.63
N LEU A 87 8.70 8.29 -10.12
CA LEU A 87 7.77 8.63 -11.20
C LEU A 87 8.08 7.88 -12.51
N ARG A 88 9.36 7.71 -12.82
CA ARG A 88 9.82 6.94 -13.97
C ARG A 88 9.46 5.45 -13.85
N GLU A 89 9.59 4.90 -12.65
CA GLU A 89 9.19 3.51 -12.39
C GLU A 89 7.68 3.31 -12.50
N ILE A 90 6.85 4.28 -12.06
CA ILE A 90 5.40 4.23 -12.29
C ILE A 90 5.10 4.24 -13.80
N GLY A 91 5.80 5.07 -14.57
CA GLY A 91 5.68 5.10 -16.04
C GLY A 91 6.04 3.77 -16.68
N SER A 92 7.16 3.17 -16.28
CA SER A 92 7.60 1.85 -16.77
C SER A 92 6.61 0.75 -16.41
N CYS A 93 6.11 0.75 -15.17
CA CYS A 93 5.04 -0.15 -14.73
C CYS A 93 3.77 0.00 -15.58
N MET A 94 3.36 1.23 -15.92
CA MET A 94 2.21 1.48 -16.78
C MET A 94 2.39 0.81 -18.15
N GLU A 95 3.57 0.95 -18.78
CA GLU A 95 3.86 0.33 -20.08
C GLU A 95 3.85 -1.20 -20.01
N THR A 96 4.38 -1.78 -18.94
CA THR A 96 4.34 -3.24 -18.71
C THR A 96 2.90 -3.73 -18.53
N LEU A 97 2.08 -3.04 -17.73
CA LEU A 97 0.65 -3.36 -17.57
C LEU A 97 -0.11 -3.23 -18.90
N GLN A 98 0.19 -2.22 -19.72
CA GLN A 98 -0.41 -2.06 -21.03
C GLN A 98 -0.07 -3.22 -21.97
N ARG A 99 1.17 -3.71 -21.94
CA ARG A 99 1.59 -4.89 -22.69
C ARG A 99 0.87 -6.15 -22.21
N ILE A 100 0.78 -6.37 -20.90
CA ILE A 100 0.03 -7.48 -20.30
C ILE A 100 -1.43 -7.44 -20.75
N TYR A 101 -2.09 -6.29 -20.62
CA TYR A 101 -3.49 -6.14 -21.03
C TYR A 101 -3.67 -6.42 -22.53
N SER A 102 -2.78 -5.91 -23.38
CA SER A 102 -2.81 -6.14 -24.83
C SER A 102 -2.64 -7.62 -25.18
N LEU A 103 -1.73 -8.32 -24.49
CA LEU A 103 -1.55 -9.77 -24.61
C LEU A 103 -2.84 -10.51 -24.24
N MET A 104 -3.43 -10.20 -23.09
CA MET A 104 -4.68 -10.83 -22.64
C MET A 104 -5.84 -10.59 -23.60
N LYS A 105 -6.02 -9.35 -24.07
CA LYS A 105 -7.06 -8.99 -25.04
C LYS A 105 -6.90 -9.74 -26.36
N SER A 106 -5.66 -9.94 -26.82
CA SER A 106 -5.39 -10.70 -28.05
C SER A 106 -5.86 -12.17 -27.94
N GLN A 107 -5.91 -12.74 -26.74
CA GLN A 107 -6.39 -14.12 -26.53
C GLN A 107 -7.91 -14.26 -26.59
N GLN A 108 -8.67 -13.23 -26.20
CA GLN A 108 -10.13 -13.32 -26.10
C GLN A 108 -10.83 -13.46 -27.46
N GLY A 109 -10.14 -13.20 -28.58
CA GLY A 109 -10.67 -13.34 -29.94
C GLY A 109 -10.05 -14.46 -30.78
N MET A 110 -9.09 -15.24 -30.26
CA MET A 110 -8.44 -16.29 -31.05
C MET A 110 -9.18 -17.63 -30.94
N GLY A 111 -9.39 -18.29 -32.09
CA GLY A 111 -9.90 -19.66 -32.12
C GLY A 111 -8.93 -20.64 -31.44
N LYS A 112 -9.48 -21.72 -30.84
CA LYS A 112 -8.76 -22.69 -29.99
C LYS A 112 -7.46 -23.24 -30.61
N ILE A 113 -7.44 -23.49 -31.92
CA ILE A 113 -6.26 -24.03 -32.63
C ILE A 113 -5.15 -22.99 -32.72
N LYS A 114 -5.46 -21.74 -33.10
CA LYS A 114 -4.49 -20.63 -33.13
C LYS A 114 -3.97 -20.31 -31.73
N GLN A 115 -4.82 -20.47 -30.72
CA GLN A 115 -4.45 -20.28 -29.32
C GLN A 115 -3.41 -21.30 -28.85
N LEU A 116 -3.48 -22.57 -29.28
CA LEU A 116 -2.49 -23.59 -28.94
C LEU A 116 -1.12 -23.30 -29.57
N PHE A 117 -1.08 -22.93 -30.86
CA PHE A 117 0.20 -22.61 -31.52
C PHE A 117 0.86 -21.33 -30.99
N LYS A 118 0.07 -20.35 -30.55
CA LYS A 118 0.60 -19.09 -29.98
C LYS A 118 0.83 -19.15 -28.47
N GLN A 119 0.46 -20.23 -27.80
CA GLN A 119 0.56 -20.32 -26.34
C GLN A 119 2.00 -20.19 -25.84
N GLN A 120 2.96 -20.78 -26.53
CA GLN A 120 4.38 -20.73 -26.14
C GLN A 120 4.96 -19.32 -26.27
N ASP A 121 4.73 -18.65 -27.41
CA ASP A 121 5.16 -17.26 -27.63
C ASP A 121 4.53 -16.33 -26.59
N MET A 122 3.23 -16.50 -26.32
CA MET A 122 2.54 -15.71 -25.31
C MET A 122 3.03 -15.95 -23.89
N ALA A 123 3.34 -17.19 -23.52
CA ALA A 123 3.92 -17.51 -22.21
C ALA A 123 5.26 -16.78 -22.03
N SER A 124 6.16 -16.88 -23.01
CA SER A 124 7.47 -16.21 -22.95
C SER A 124 7.36 -14.68 -22.85
N ARG A 125 6.40 -14.07 -23.57
CA ARG A 125 6.14 -12.63 -23.50
C ARG A 125 5.54 -12.21 -22.17
N LEU A 126 4.68 -13.07 -21.59
CA LEU A 126 4.14 -12.83 -20.26
C LEU A 126 5.26 -12.92 -19.21
N ASP A 127 6.10 -13.94 -19.26
CA ASP A 127 7.24 -14.12 -18.36
C ASP A 127 8.20 -12.92 -18.42
N SER A 128 8.46 -12.38 -19.60
CA SER A 128 9.21 -11.12 -19.75
C SER A 128 8.52 -9.95 -19.04
N CYS A 129 7.20 -9.79 -19.18
CA CYS A 129 6.46 -8.74 -18.49
C CYS A 129 6.50 -8.93 -16.96
N LYS A 130 6.47 -10.17 -16.49
CA LYS A 130 6.58 -10.49 -15.06
C LYS A 130 7.94 -10.10 -14.50
N ALA A 131 9.01 -10.45 -15.20
CA ALA A 131 10.37 -10.08 -14.81
C ALA A 131 10.54 -8.56 -14.70
N GLU A 132 9.91 -7.81 -15.62
CA GLU A 132 9.90 -6.34 -15.55
C GLU A 132 9.07 -5.82 -14.35
N LEU A 133 7.91 -6.42 -14.04
CA LEU A 133 7.14 -6.06 -12.84
C LEU A 133 7.94 -6.32 -11.55
N GLU A 134 8.64 -7.45 -11.48
CA GLU A 134 9.52 -7.79 -10.36
C GLU A 134 10.69 -6.80 -10.23
N GLN A 135 11.28 -6.38 -11.36
CA GLN A 135 12.33 -5.36 -11.38
C GLN A 135 11.82 -4.00 -10.87
N SER A 136 10.65 -3.55 -11.32
CA SER A 136 10.05 -2.31 -10.80
C SER A 136 9.71 -2.42 -9.31
N LEU A 137 9.20 -3.57 -8.87
CA LEU A 137 8.94 -3.84 -7.46
C LEU A 137 10.20 -3.73 -6.60
N GLU A 138 11.31 -4.30 -7.04
CA GLU A 138 12.58 -4.22 -6.32
C GLU A 138 13.08 -2.78 -6.24
N THR A 139 12.91 -2.01 -7.31
CA THR A 139 13.24 -0.58 -7.32
C THR A 139 12.39 0.21 -6.32
N PHE A 140 11.08 -0.06 -6.26
CA PHE A 140 10.19 0.55 -5.25
C PHE A 140 10.62 0.20 -3.82
N ARG A 141 10.95 -1.06 -3.55
CA ARG A 141 11.44 -1.51 -2.23
C ARG A 141 12.73 -0.83 -1.83
N MET A 142 13.70 -0.77 -2.75
CA MET A 142 14.98 -0.10 -2.52
C MET A 142 14.78 1.39 -2.19
N GLN A 143 13.88 2.07 -2.90
CA GLN A 143 13.58 3.48 -2.65
C GLN A 143 12.89 3.70 -1.30
N ALA A 144 11.91 2.88 -0.95
CA ALA A 144 11.25 2.94 0.35
C ALA A 144 12.25 2.67 1.50
N GLY A 145 13.13 1.67 1.35
CA GLY A 145 14.17 1.35 2.33
C GLY A 145 15.23 2.44 2.49
N THR A 146 15.67 3.04 1.38
CA THR A 146 16.62 4.16 1.39
C THR A 146 16.02 5.36 2.12
N HIS A 147 14.76 5.69 1.83
CA HIS A 147 14.05 6.78 2.47
C HIS A 147 13.87 6.56 3.99
N ALA A 148 13.44 5.36 4.38
CA ALA A 148 13.32 4.99 5.79
C ALA A 148 14.65 5.12 6.53
N THR A 149 15.75 4.69 5.92
CA THR A 149 17.11 4.79 6.49
C THR A 149 17.53 6.24 6.69
N ILE A 150 17.24 7.12 5.71
CA ILE A 150 17.51 8.56 5.82
C ILE A 150 16.71 9.16 6.97
N LYS A 151 15.39 8.86 7.06
CA LYS A 151 14.54 9.35 8.15
C LYS A 151 15.00 8.89 9.52
N ILE A 152 15.35 7.61 9.68
CA ILE A 152 15.86 7.08 10.96
C ILE A 152 17.17 7.80 11.34
N SER A 153 18.06 8.01 10.37
CA SER A 153 19.33 8.71 10.60
C SER A 153 19.13 10.18 10.96
N GLN A 154 18.09 10.83 10.42
CA GLN A 154 17.71 12.19 10.80
C GLN A 154 17.13 12.22 12.21
N VAL A 155 16.14 11.39 12.53
CA VAL A 155 15.56 11.31 13.88
C VAL A 155 16.64 11.02 14.93
N ARG A 156 17.59 10.14 14.63
CA ARG A 156 18.71 9.84 15.52
C ARG A 156 19.63 11.05 15.74
N ARG A 157 19.90 11.84 14.69
CA ARG A 157 20.67 13.08 14.81
C ARG A 157 19.93 14.12 15.64
N ASP A 158 18.64 14.32 15.38
CA ASP A 158 17.80 15.27 16.11
C ASP A 158 17.69 14.90 17.59
N ALA A 159 17.53 13.60 17.91
CA ALA A 159 17.52 13.12 19.28
C ALA A 159 18.86 13.36 19.99
N LYS A 160 19.97 13.13 19.29
CA LYS A 160 21.32 13.40 19.82
C LYS A 160 21.52 14.90 20.08
N GLN A 161 21.14 15.75 19.14
CA GLN A 161 21.25 17.20 19.29
C GLN A 161 20.43 17.71 20.47
N ARG A 162 19.16 17.29 20.58
CA ARG A 162 18.30 17.66 21.72
C ARG A 162 18.87 17.17 23.05
N HIS A 163 19.48 15.98 23.07
CA HIS A 163 20.14 15.47 24.27
C HIS A 163 21.35 16.33 24.67
N GLU A 164 22.18 16.74 23.69
CA GLU A 164 23.30 17.65 23.93
C GLU A 164 22.83 19.03 24.40
N GLU A 165 21.75 19.58 23.83
CA GLU A 165 21.11 20.81 24.26
C GLU A 165 20.59 20.72 25.71
N LEU A 166 19.93 19.61 26.06
CA LEU A 166 19.46 19.35 27.42
C LEU A 166 20.63 19.26 28.41
N ILE A 167 21.70 18.55 28.07
CA ILE A 167 22.91 18.48 28.91
C ILE A 167 23.52 19.88 29.09
N ALA A 168 23.61 20.68 28.03
CA ALA A 168 24.15 22.03 28.10
C ALA A 168 23.28 22.94 28.99
N LEU A 169 21.95 22.86 28.89
CA LEU A 169 21.03 23.60 29.74
C LEU A 169 21.15 23.21 31.22
N VAL A 170 21.24 21.91 31.50
CA VAL A 170 21.45 21.37 32.85
C VAL A 170 22.78 21.85 33.42
N ALA A 171 23.86 21.81 32.63
CA ALA A 171 25.18 22.29 33.05
C ALA A 171 25.21 23.81 33.31
N ALA A 172 24.44 24.60 32.54
CA ALA A 172 24.33 26.04 32.72
C ALA A 172 23.49 26.44 33.95
N HIS A 173 22.67 25.53 34.50
CA HIS A 173 21.77 25.79 35.62
C HIS A 173 21.95 24.73 36.74
N PRO A 174 23.10 24.68 37.42
CA PRO A 174 23.39 23.68 38.45
C PRO A 174 22.44 23.73 39.67
N GLU A 175 21.74 24.86 39.85
CA GLU A 175 20.64 25.04 40.83
C GLU A 175 19.51 24.01 40.62
N LEU A 176 19.24 23.60 39.37
CA LEU A 176 18.22 22.60 39.00
C LEU A 176 18.67 21.16 39.26
N THR A 177 19.97 20.91 39.39
CA THR A 177 20.52 19.57 39.68
C THR A 177 20.60 19.26 41.17
N ASN A 178 20.58 20.29 42.03
CA ASN A 178 20.72 20.16 43.48
C ASN A 178 19.40 20.28 44.24
N SER A 179 18.28 20.55 43.56
CA SER A 179 16.95 20.65 44.19
C SER A 179 16.31 19.26 44.34
N GLU A 180 16.51 18.66 45.52
CA GLU A 180 15.57 17.77 46.25
C GLU A 180 14.83 16.62 45.51
N TRP A 181 15.28 16.12 44.35
CA TRP A 181 14.72 14.86 43.81
C TRP A 181 15.21 13.58 44.52
N SER A 182 15.97 13.73 45.60
CA SER A 182 16.43 12.65 46.48
C SER A 182 15.71 12.63 47.84
N SER A 183 14.38 12.59 47.88
CA SER A 183 13.65 12.33 49.14
C SER A 183 12.20 11.90 48.92
N SER A 184 12.00 10.72 48.34
CA SER A 184 10.92 9.80 48.75
C SER A 184 11.17 8.42 48.15
N GLY A 185 12.11 7.70 48.78
CA GLY A 185 12.14 6.24 48.68
C GLY A 185 10.97 5.65 49.44
N THR A 186 9.80 5.56 48.81
CA THR A 186 8.78 4.60 49.24
C THR A 186 9.24 3.21 48.82
N ARG A 187 9.83 2.53 49.80
CA ARG A 187 10.26 1.14 49.76
C ARG A 187 9.04 0.23 49.54
N THR A 188 8.66 -0.03 48.29
CA THR A 188 7.66 -1.05 47.97
C THR A 188 8.31 -2.42 48.07
N THR A 189 8.13 -3.09 49.19
CA THR A 189 8.48 -4.49 49.38
C THR A 189 7.64 -5.34 48.43
N LEU A 190 8.29 -5.94 47.43
CA LEU A 190 7.76 -6.99 46.58
C LEU A 190 7.49 -8.24 47.42
N SER A 191 6.27 -8.34 47.94
CA SER A 191 5.67 -9.59 48.42
C SER A 191 5.29 -10.43 47.20
N LEU A 192 6.10 -11.45 46.93
CA LEU A 192 5.83 -12.47 45.92
C LEU A 192 4.71 -13.39 46.43
N SER A 193 3.45 -12.98 46.25
CA SER A 193 2.29 -13.85 46.45
C SER A 193 1.51 -13.95 45.15
N GLY A 194 1.56 -15.15 44.55
CA GLY A 194 0.85 -15.45 43.32
C GLY A 194 -0.65 -15.26 43.46
N GLN A 195 -1.22 -14.43 42.60
CA GLN A 195 -2.65 -14.44 42.32
C GLN A 195 -2.86 -14.14 40.83
N ARG A 196 -3.31 -15.17 40.11
CA ARG A 196 -3.94 -15.06 38.78
C ARG A 196 -5.05 -14.03 38.87
N MET A 197 -5.04 -13.05 37.98
CA MET A 197 -6.22 -12.23 37.67
C MET A 197 -6.64 -12.48 36.21
N PRO A 198 -7.95 -12.67 35.96
CA PRO A 198 -8.49 -13.03 34.66
C PRO A 198 -8.65 -11.83 33.72
N LEU A 199 -8.58 -12.13 32.42
CA LEU A 199 -8.92 -11.25 31.32
C LEU A 199 -10.36 -10.74 31.47
N ARG A 200 -10.53 -9.43 31.65
CA ARG A 200 -11.83 -8.76 31.57
C ARG A 200 -11.97 -8.10 30.20
N ALA A 201 -12.93 -8.60 29.44
CA ALA A 201 -13.39 -8.02 28.19
C ALA A 201 -14.02 -6.64 28.46
N SER A 202 -13.55 -5.63 27.74
CA SER A 202 -14.23 -4.34 27.64
C SER A 202 -15.07 -4.33 26.37
N GLN A 203 -16.37 -4.56 26.54
CA GLN A 203 -17.41 -4.16 25.60
C GLN A 203 -17.62 -2.65 25.79
N SER A 204 -17.35 -1.84 24.76
CA SER A 204 -17.85 -0.46 24.68
C SER A 204 -18.93 -0.41 23.61
N SER A 205 -20.15 -0.52 24.13
CA SER A 205 -21.41 -0.17 23.49
C SER A 205 -21.49 1.35 23.41
N ASP A 206 -21.36 1.94 22.23
CA ASP A 206 -21.93 3.25 21.95
C ASP A 206 -22.71 3.18 20.64
N ARG A 207 -24.02 3.12 20.85
CA ARG A 207 -25.09 3.00 19.88
C ARG A 207 -25.99 4.22 20.12
N GLU A 208 -25.76 5.27 19.35
CA GLU A 208 -26.70 6.39 19.13
C GLU A 208 -26.65 6.63 17.61
N GLU A 209 -27.59 6.21 16.78
CA GLU A 209 -29.03 6.50 16.75
C GLU A 209 -29.33 8.01 16.68
N TRP A 210 -28.98 8.60 15.53
CA TRP A 210 -29.63 9.83 15.05
C TRP A 210 -30.24 9.58 13.67
N GLU A 211 -31.53 9.27 13.73
CA GLU A 211 -32.63 9.64 12.85
C GLU A 211 -32.39 9.84 11.34
N ARG A 212 -33.02 8.90 10.62
CA ARG A 212 -33.70 9.10 9.34
C ARG A 212 -34.56 10.38 9.35
N ARG A 213 -34.60 11.13 8.25
CA ARG A 213 -35.87 11.45 7.53
C ARG A 213 -35.60 11.91 6.08
N PRO A 214 -36.64 11.86 5.21
CA PRO A 214 -36.48 11.51 3.80
C PRO A 214 -36.71 12.68 2.82
N SER A 215 -36.36 12.41 1.55
CA SER A 215 -37.05 12.83 0.33
C SER A 215 -37.28 14.34 0.10
N GLN A 216 -36.63 14.92 -0.91
CA GLN A 216 -37.31 15.54 -2.06
C GLN A 216 -36.44 15.48 -3.33
N ARG A 217 -36.97 14.88 -4.40
CA ARG A 217 -36.67 15.24 -5.79
C ARG A 217 -37.44 16.52 -6.13
N PRO A 218 -37.02 17.31 -7.13
CA PRO A 218 -37.79 17.24 -8.38
C PRO A 218 -36.95 17.33 -9.69
N LEU A 219 -37.35 16.48 -10.63
CA LEU A 219 -37.71 16.72 -12.04
C LEU A 219 -37.05 17.88 -12.84
N SER A 220 -36.26 17.47 -13.84
CA SER A 220 -36.36 17.77 -15.29
C SER A 220 -36.90 19.11 -15.80
N ILE A 221 -36.08 19.80 -16.61
CA ILE A 221 -36.43 20.64 -17.79
C ILE A 221 -35.24 20.49 -18.77
N ILE A 222 -35.27 19.70 -19.84
CA ILE A 222 -35.82 19.87 -21.20
C ILE A 222 -35.45 21.19 -21.93
N ARG A 223 -34.52 21.04 -22.90
CA ARG A 223 -34.35 21.68 -24.23
C ARG A 223 -34.24 23.22 -24.35
N ALA A 224 -33.19 23.65 -25.05
CA ALA A 224 -33.25 23.89 -26.50
C ALA A 224 -31.97 23.36 -27.15
#